data_AF-A0A9C9N7Q4-F1
#
_entry.id   AF-A0A9C9N7Q4-F1
#
_cell.length_a   1.000
_cell.length_b   1.000
_cell.length_c   1.000
_cell.angle_alpha   90.00
_cell.angle_beta   90.00
_cell.angle_gamma   90.00
#
_symmetry.space_group_name_H-M   'P 1'
#
loop_
_entity.id
_entity.type
_entity.pdbx_description
1 polymer ?
#
loop_
_entity_poly.entity_id
_entity_poly.type
_entity_poly.pdbx_seq_one_letter_code
_entity_poly.pdbx_strand_id
1 'polypeptide(L)'
;MKKLVLPLLLGPLLLLALGAAMSRAAPPPPKTLGSGHHFLPPYPDVRDRFGFDSEKSDPLTGYNVAVLDAGWYSDWGAALDPPHPDGLTYVQLIRFTAGEDKHDPAQVTVSPSKNTIAQIAAAHPGSLWMMSNEPDSLYQGNPIYPAVYAHVYHEYYHYIKGLDPTALIANGGIVQPTPCRLEYLDIVWDTYYQAYNTTMPVDVWNIHAFILREVYNSWGASTP
;
A
#
# COMPACT_ATOMS: atom_id res chain seq x y z
N MET A 1 78.64 -11.34 42.35
CA MET A 1 77.75 -10.25 41.87
C MET A 1 76.51 -10.93 41.28
N LYS A 2 75.49 -11.20 42.09
CA LYS A 2 74.23 -10.42 42.25
C LYS A 2 73.36 -10.35 40.98
N LYS A 3 72.11 -10.83 41.17
CA LYS A 3 70.85 -10.74 40.37
C LYS A 3 70.69 -11.83 39.29
N LEU A 4 69.80 -12.82 39.36
CA LEU A 4 68.45 -13.00 39.93
C LEU A 4 67.43 -11.99 39.37
N VAL A 5 66.59 -12.40 38.41
CA VAL A 5 65.14 -12.10 38.36
C VAL A 5 64.40 -13.24 37.63
N LEU A 6 63.32 -13.64 38.28
CA LEU A 6 62.34 -14.73 38.09
C LEU A 6 61.35 -14.46 36.93
N PRO A 7 60.67 -15.48 36.36
CA PRO A 7 59.64 -15.33 35.33
C PRO A 7 58.36 -14.67 35.88
N LEU A 8 57.69 -13.86 35.05
CA LEU A 8 56.36 -13.33 35.35
C LEU A 8 55.29 -14.13 34.59
N LEU A 9 54.56 -14.95 35.34
CA LEU A 9 53.20 -15.41 35.03
C LEU A 9 52.22 -14.31 35.45
N LEU A 10 51.43 -13.79 34.51
CA LEU A 10 50.12 -13.16 34.78
C LEU A 10 49.31 -13.11 33.48
N GLY A 11 48.24 -13.91 33.40
CA GLY A 11 47.09 -13.62 32.52
C GLY A 11 46.32 -12.38 33.03
N PRO A 12 45.20 -11.95 32.40
CA PRO A 12 44.21 -12.78 31.70
C PRO A 12 43.69 -12.18 30.36
N LEU A 13 42.77 -12.93 29.73
CA LEU A 13 41.80 -12.55 28.70
C LEU A 13 41.79 -11.07 28.28
N LEU A 14 42.09 -10.78 27.01
CA LEU A 14 41.42 -9.68 26.32
C LEU A 14 41.43 -9.91 24.79
N LEU A 15 40.23 -10.18 24.27
CA LEU A 15 39.73 -9.72 22.97
C LEU A 15 40.56 -10.05 21.72
N LEU A 16 40.23 -11.16 21.07
CA LEU A 16 40.07 -11.19 19.61
C LEU A 16 38.94 -12.18 19.27
N ALA A 17 37.75 -11.87 19.78
CA ALA A 17 36.55 -12.18 19.01
C ALA A 17 36.69 -11.36 17.71
N LEU A 18 37.19 -12.00 16.65
CA LEU A 18 36.88 -11.55 15.28
C LEU A 18 35.38 -11.76 15.10
N GLY A 19 34.60 -10.85 15.68
CA GLY A 19 33.25 -10.60 15.22
C GLY A 19 33.40 -10.19 13.76
N ALA A 20 32.95 -11.06 12.87
CA ALA A 20 32.60 -10.66 11.53
C ALA A 20 31.50 -9.60 11.68
N ALA A 21 31.91 -8.35 11.84
CA ALA A 21 31.09 -7.21 11.50
C ALA A 21 30.94 -7.29 9.98
N MET A 22 30.02 -8.15 9.53
CA MET A 22 29.35 -7.87 8.27
C MET A 22 28.78 -6.48 8.47
N SER A 23 29.45 -5.49 7.89
CA SER A 23 28.82 -4.21 7.63
C SER A 23 27.57 -4.58 6.82
N ARG A 24 26.44 -4.66 7.52
CA ARG A 24 25.14 -4.56 6.88
C ARG A 24 25.24 -3.19 6.23
N ALA A 25 25.49 -3.18 4.92
CA ALA A 25 25.38 -1.96 4.15
C ALA A 25 24.07 -1.33 4.62
N ALA A 26 24.14 -0.07 5.06
CA ALA A 26 22.92 0.66 5.38
C ALA A 26 21.97 0.41 4.19
N PRO A 27 20.71 0.00 4.44
CA PRO A 27 19.77 -0.13 3.33
C PRO A 27 19.88 1.15 2.51
N PRO A 28 19.89 1.05 1.16
CA PRO A 28 19.94 2.25 0.33
C PRO A 28 18.91 3.21 0.90
N PRO A 29 19.26 4.49 1.13
CA PRO A 29 18.30 5.42 1.69
C PRO A 29 17.03 5.28 0.86
N PRO A 30 15.84 5.14 1.50
CA PRO A 30 14.61 5.17 0.74
C PRO A 30 14.71 6.38 -0.18
N LYS A 31 14.36 6.22 -1.46
CA LYS A 31 14.36 7.34 -2.41
C LYS A 31 13.32 8.34 -1.94
N THR A 32 13.66 9.14 -0.94
CA THR A 32 12.80 10.13 -0.35
C THR A 32 12.99 11.40 -1.17
N LEU A 33 11.90 11.84 -1.79
CA LEU A 33 11.26 13.15 -1.63
C LEU A 33 12.09 14.24 -0.89
N GLY A 34 13.35 14.44 -1.27
CA GLY A 34 14.26 15.43 -0.67
C GLY A 34 15.04 16.23 -1.72
N SER A 35 14.95 15.87 -3.00
CA SER A 35 15.55 16.65 -4.10
C SER A 35 14.68 17.82 -4.55
N GLY A 36 13.40 17.89 -4.15
CA GLY A 36 12.49 18.95 -4.61
C GLY A 36 12.13 18.88 -6.11
N HIS A 37 12.49 17.81 -6.81
CA HIS A 37 12.22 17.63 -8.24
C HIS A 37 10.79 17.14 -8.57
N HIS A 38 9.90 16.93 -7.59
CA HIS A 38 8.57 16.34 -7.82
C HIS A 38 7.40 17.32 -7.91
N PHE A 39 7.63 18.63 -7.99
CA PHE A 39 6.50 19.56 -8.12
C PHE A 39 5.91 19.66 -9.55
N LEU A 40 6.54 19.11 -10.59
CA LEU A 40 5.98 18.91 -11.94
C LEU A 40 6.78 17.81 -12.68
N PRO A 41 6.12 16.85 -13.35
CA PRO A 41 5.73 15.53 -12.85
C PRO A 41 6.82 14.43 -13.01
N PRO A 42 6.84 13.36 -12.18
CA PRO A 42 7.44 12.08 -12.55
C PRO A 42 6.42 11.19 -13.30
N TYR A 43 5.43 11.78 -13.98
CA TYR A 43 4.43 11.02 -14.72
C TYR A 43 4.81 10.95 -16.20
N PRO A 44 4.70 9.78 -16.86
CA PRO A 44 5.00 9.63 -18.28
C PRO A 44 4.19 10.57 -19.17
N ASP A 45 2.94 10.86 -18.79
CA ASP A 45 2.07 11.82 -19.44
C ASP A 45 1.69 12.97 -18.48
N VAL A 46 1.54 14.20 -19.00
CA VAL A 46 1.05 15.35 -18.23
C VAL A 46 -0.37 15.13 -17.70
N ARG A 47 -1.17 14.34 -18.44
CA ARG A 47 -2.56 13.99 -18.11
C ARG A 47 -2.66 13.13 -16.85
N ASP A 48 -1.66 12.32 -16.55
CA ASP A 48 -1.65 11.40 -15.40
C ASP A 48 -1.70 12.11 -14.04
N ARG A 49 -1.45 13.42 -14.01
CA ARG A 49 -1.59 14.27 -12.82
C ARG A 49 -3.03 14.34 -12.30
N PHE A 50 -3.99 14.04 -13.16
CA PHE A 50 -5.40 14.21 -12.87
C PHE A 50 -6.18 12.98 -13.33
N GLY A 51 -7.03 12.49 -12.44
CA GLY A 51 -8.00 11.46 -12.72
C GLY A 51 -9.30 11.74 -11.98
N PHE A 52 -10.32 10.96 -12.29
CA PHE A 52 -11.65 11.12 -11.70
C PHE A 52 -12.28 9.78 -11.44
N ASP A 53 -13.17 9.74 -10.45
CA ASP A 53 -14.07 8.60 -10.31
C ASP A 53 -15.32 8.82 -11.15
N SER A 54 -15.86 7.71 -11.67
CA SER A 54 -17.09 7.66 -12.45
C SER A 54 -18.10 6.72 -11.78
N GLU A 55 -19.37 7.07 -11.86
CA GLU A 55 -20.44 6.20 -11.38
C GLU A 55 -20.61 5.01 -12.34
N LYS A 56 -20.50 3.79 -11.83
CA LYS A 56 -20.57 2.57 -12.65
C LYS A 56 -21.89 2.42 -13.40
N SER A 57 -22.97 2.96 -12.83
CA SER A 57 -24.29 2.97 -13.46
C SER A 57 -24.48 4.02 -14.55
N ASP A 58 -23.51 4.91 -14.76
CA ASP A 58 -23.55 6.00 -15.73
C ASP A 58 -22.37 5.91 -16.73
N PRO A 59 -22.60 5.32 -17.92
CA PRO A 59 -21.52 5.04 -18.86
C PRO A 59 -20.82 6.31 -19.36
N LEU A 60 -19.48 6.34 -19.27
CA LEU A 60 -18.65 7.46 -19.75
C LEU A 60 -18.85 7.81 -21.23
N THR A 61 -19.40 6.90 -22.03
CA THR A 61 -19.73 7.13 -23.45
C THR A 61 -20.72 8.29 -23.66
N GLY A 62 -21.46 8.71 -22.63
CA GLY A 62 -22.35 9.87 -22.69
C GLY A 62 -21.65 11.23 -22.58
N TYR A 63 -20.35 11.25 -22.28
CA TYR A 63 -19.60 12.46 -21.93
C TYR A 63 -18.42 12.69 -22.88
N ASN A 64 -18.18 13.95 -23.23
CA ASN A 64 -16.92 14.34 -23.86
C ASN A 64 -15.84 14.51 -22.77
N VAL A 65 -15.23 13.40 -22.35
CA VAL A 65 -14.23 13.40 -21.26
C VAL A 65 -12.91 14.07 -21.64
N ALA A 66 -12.63 14.27 -22.93
CA ALA A 66 -11.40 14.91 -23.39
C ALA A 66 -11.23 16.35 -22.87
N VAL A 67 -12.32 17.03 -22.52
CA VAL A 67 -12.28 18.39 -21.95
C VAL A 67 -11.67 18.46 -20.56
N LEU A 68 -11.56 17.32 -19.86
CA LEU A 68 -10.99 17.22 -18.53
C LEU A 68 -9.46 17.11 -18.54
N ASP A 69 -8.86 16.74 -19.69
CA ASP A 69 -7.42 16.48 -19.83
C ASP A 69 -6.88 15.51 -18.76
N ALA A 70 -7.71 14.55 -18.34
CA ALA A 70 -7.40 13.53 -17.35
C ALA A 70 -6.61 12.38 -18.00
N GLY A 71 -5.75 11.71 -17.24
CA GLY A 71 -4.97 10.55 -17.69
C GLY A 71 -5.59 9.22 -17.30
N TRP A 72 -6.42 9.20 -16.27
CA TRP A 72 -6.99 7.97 -15.72
C TRP A 72 -8.35 8.19 -15.07
N TYR A 73 -9.08 7.09 -14.87
CA TYR A 73 -10.33 7.07 -14.13
C TYR A 73 -10.50 5.76 -13.35
N SER A 74 -11.41 5.76 -12.38
CA SER A 74 -11.85 4.57 -11.63
C SER A 74 -13.38 4.59 -11.52
N ASP A 75 -14.00 3.43 -11.33
CA ASP A 75 -15.42 3.28 -10.98
C ASP A 75 -15.60 2.51 -9.66
N TRP A 76 -14.55 2.51 -8.84
CA TRP A 76 -14.43 1.76 -7.59
C TRP A 76 -14.61 0.23 -7.72
N GLY A 77 -14.42 -0.30 -8.93
CA GLY A 77 -14.48 -1.72 -9.23
C GLY A 77 -13.26 -2.22 -10.01
N ALA A 78 -13.40 -3.42 -10.53
CA ALA A 78 -12.45 -4.02 -11.44
C ALA A 78 -13.20 -4.54 -12.69
N ALA A 79 -12.54 -4.42 -13.84
CA ALA A 79 -13.10 -4.77 -15.13
C ALA A 79 -12.04 -5.39 -16.04
N LEU A 80 -12.42 -6.45 -16.74
CA LEU A 80 -11.58 -7.09 -17.76
C LEU A 80 -11.57 -6.29 -19.06
N ASP A 81 -12.69 -5.67 -19.43
CA ASP A 81 -12.80 -4.89 -20.67
C ASP A 81 -13.36 -3.49 -20.36
N PRO A 82 -12.63 -2.65 -19.60
CA PRO A 82 -13.07 -1.29 -19.31
C PRO A 82 -13.03 -0.41 -20.57
N PRO A 83 -13.92 0.60 -20.68
CA PRO A 83 -13.82 1.59 -21.75
C PRO A 83 -12.60 2.51 -21.54
N HIS A 84 -11.92 2.88 -22.62
CA HIS A 84 -10.80 3.82 -22.59
C HIS A 84 -11.09 5.08 -23.42
N PRO A 85 -12.16 5.84 -23.10
CA PRO A 85 -12.51 7.02 -23.87
C PRO A 85 -11.39 8.05 -23.75
N ASP A 86 -11.02 8.66 -24.88
CA ASP A 86 -9.89 9.59 -24.98
C ASP A 86 -8.55 9.04 -24.44
N GLY A 87 -8.37 7.70 -24.47
CA GLY A 87 -7.14 7.05 -24.05
C GLY A 87 -6.94 6.99 -22.52
N LEU A 88 -7.97 7.25 -21.71
CA LEU A 88 -7.88 7.16 -20.26
C LEU A 88 -7.43 5.77 -19.80
N THR A 89 -6.51 5.72 -18.83
CA THR A 89 -6.16 4.49 -18.12
C THR A 89 -7.25 4.15 -17.10
N TYR A 90 -7.68 2.89 -17.05
CA TYR A 90 -8.60 2.43 -16.02
C TYR A 90 -7.84 1.89 -14.82
N VAL A 91 -8.19 2.38 -13.63
CA VAL A 91 -7.61 1.93 -12.36
C VAL A 91 -8.50 0.86 -11.74
N GLN A 92 -7.89 -0.28 -11.41
CA GLN A 92 -8.59 -1.43 -10.84
C GLN A 92 -8.71 -1.28 -9.32
N LEU A 93 -9.82 -1.70 -8.75
CA LEU A 93 -10.04 -1.80 -7.32
C LEU A 93 -10.50 -3.21 -6.93
N ILE A 94 -9.82 -3.81 -5.95
CA ILE A 94 -10.30 -5.01 -5.28
C ILE A 94 -10.90 -4.61 -3.93
N ARG A 95 -12.11 -5.06 -3.60
CA ARG A 95 -12.79 -4.74 -2.35
C ARG A 95 -12.55 -5.83 -1.32
N PHE A 96 -12.21 -5.43 -0.09
CA PHE A 96 -12.15 -6.33 1.06
C PHE A 96 -13.40 -6.19 1.90
N THR A 97 -13.93 -7.29 2.40
CA THR A 97 -15.10 -7.34 3.30
C THR A 97 -14.79 -8.29 4.46
N ALA A 98 -14.79 -7.77 5.68
CA ALA A 98 -14.56 -8.55 6.89
C ALA A 98 -15.61 -9.66 7.06
N GLY A 99 -15.20 -10.78 7.65
CA GLY A 99 -16.11 -11.87 8.02
C GLY A 99 -16.79 -11.64 9.38
N GLU A 100 -17.38 -12.70 9.92
CA GLU A 100 -18.03 -12.67 11.23
C GLU A 100 -17.03 -12.36 12.35
N ASP A 101 -15.87 -13.02 12.33
CA ASP A 101 -14.73 -12.62 13.15
C ASP A 101 -13.91 -11.54 12.44
N LYS A 102 -14.05 -10.30 12.93
CA LYS A 102 -13.38 -9.13 12.35
C LYS A 102 -11.87 -9.11 12.60
N HIS A 103 -11.34 -10.00 13.45
CA HIS A 103 -9.92 -10.13 13.74
C HIS A 103 -9.25 -11.29 12.99
N ASP A 104 -10.02 -12.12 12.28
CA ASP A 104 -9.52 -13.25 11.51
C ASP A 104 -9.30 -12.88 10.03
N PRO A 105 -8.05 -12.75 9.55
CA PRO A 105 -7.79 -12.45 8.15
C PRO A 105 -8.27 -13.54 7.20
N ALA A 106 -8.41 -14.80 7.65
CA ALA A 106 -8.89 -15.89 6.80
C ALA A 106 -10.39 -15.77 6.46
N GLN A 107 -11.14 -14.96 7.22
CA GLN A 107 -12.56 -14.72 6.97
C GLN A 107 -12.81 -13.47 6.13
N VAL A 108 -11.77 -12.75 5.71
CA VAL A 108 -11.93 -11.62 4.79
C VAL A 108 -12.26 -12.14 3.40
N THR A 109 -13.42 -11.73 2.88
CA THR A 109 -13.80 -11.99 1.50
C THR A 109 -13.29 -10.87 0.60
N VAL A 110 -12.88 -11.21 -0.62
CA VAL A 110 -12.34 -10.26 -1.59
C VAL A 110 -13.09 -10.36 -2.91
N SER A 111 -13.43 -9.21 -3.48
CA SER A 111 -14.06 -9.12 -4.80
C SER A 111 -13.27 -8.17 -5.72
N PRO A 112 -13.14 -8.49 -7.03
CA PRO A 112 -13.57 -9.72 -7.67
C PRO A 112 -12.73 -10.94 -7.22
N SER A 113 -13.13 -12.13 -7.66
CA SER A 113 -12.43 -13.38 -7.32
C SER A 113 -10.97 -13.37 -7.80
N LYS A 114 -10.10 -14.15 -7.15
CA LYS A 114 -8.72 -14.35 -7.61
C LYS A 114 -8.62 -14.76 -9.09
N ASN A 115 -9.52 -15.61 -9.56
CA ASN A 115 -9.54 -16.02 -10.97
C ASN A 115 -9.81 -14.82 -11.91
N THR A 116 -10.73 -13.93 -11.53
CA THR A 116 -10.98 -12.69 -12.28
C THR A 116 -9.78 -11.75 -12.23
N ILE A 117 -9.14 -11.60 -11.07
CA ILE A 117 -7.90 -10.82 -10.92
C ILE A 117 -6.81 -11.36 -11.86
N ALA A 118 -6.64 -12.69 -11.92
CA ALA A 118 -5.67 -13.32 -12.81
C ALA A 118 -5.96 -13.06 -14.29
N GLN A 119 -7.23 -13.11 -14.70
CA GLN A 119 -7.63 -12.78 -16.06
C GLN A 119 -7.31 -11.33 -16.41
N ILE A 120 -7.63 -10.39 -15.52
CA ILE A 120 -7.34 -8.96 -15.71
C ILE A 120 -5.83 -8.72 -15.77
N ALA A 121 -5.05 -9.26 -14.82
CA ALA A 121 -3.60 -9.09 -14.78
C ALA A 121 -2.90 -9.63 -16.03
N ALA A 122 -3.40 -10.75 -16.59
CA ALA A 122 -2.86 -11.31 -17.83
C ALA A 122 -3.23 -10.48 -19.07
N ALA A 123 -4.42 -9.87 -19.09
CA ALA A 123 -4.89 -9.04 -20.21
C ALA A 123 -4.31 -7.62 -20.18
N HIS A 124 -4.09 -7.06 -18.99
CA HIS A 124 -3.69 -5.67 -18.76
C HIS A 124 -2.47 -5.57 -17.83
N PRO A 125 -1.29 -6.03 -18.29
CA PRO A 125 -0.07 -5.89 -17.52
C PRO A 125 0.27 -4.41 -17.27
N GLY A 126 0.81 -4.10 -16.09
CA GLY A 126 1.15 -2.74 -15.66
C GLY A 126 -0.01 -1.97 -15.02
N SER A 127 -1.18 -2.60 -14.84
CA SER A 127 -2.36 -1.98 -14.21
C SER A 127 -2.07 -1.49 -12.80
N LEU A 128 -2.69 -0.37 -12.42
CA LEU A 128 -2.74 0.10 -11.03
C LEU A 128 -3.91 -0.58 -10.31
N TRP A 129 -3.61 -1.19 -9.16
CA TRP A 129 -4.57 -1.87 -8.29
C TRP A 129 -4.67 -1.17 -6.94
N MET A 130 -5.88 -0.71 -6.60
CA MET A 130 -6.22 -0.21 -5.28
C MET A 130 -6.70 -1.35 -4.38
N MET A 131 -6.04 -1.53 -3.24
CA MET A 131 -6.29 -2.62 -2.32
C MET A 131 -7.35 -2.21 -1.29
N SER A 132 -8.61 -2.24 -1.72
CA SER A 132 -9.81 -1.73 -1.02
C SER A 132 -9.99 -0.21 -1.10
N ASN A 133 -11.09 0.28 -0.54
CA ASN A 133 -11.41 1.71 -0.45
C ASN A 133 -12.02 2.00 0.91
N GLU A 134 -11.36 2.90 1.64
CA GLU A 134 -11.69 3.31 3.00
C GLU A 134 -11.86 2.12 3.96
N PRO A 135 -10.86 1.22 4.07
CA PRO A 135 -10.91 0.11 5.02
C PRO A 135 -10.93 0.60 6.49
N ASP A 136 -10.58 1.87 6.72
CA ASP A 136 -10.63 2.61 8.00
C ASP A 136 -11.99 3.27 8.28
N SER A 137 -13.02 3.00 7.47
CA SER A 137 -14.34 3.62 7.58
C SER A 137 -15.43 2.64 7.97
N LEU A 138 -16.13 2.93 9.07
CA LEU A 138 -17.35 2.21 9.46
C LEU A 138 -18.51 2.41 8.47
N TYR A 139 -18.51 3.50 7.70
CA TYR A 139 -19.65 3.90 6.88
C TYR A 139 -19.64 3.33 5.46
N GLN A 140 -18.50 2.83 4.98
CA GLN A 140 -18.40 2.17 3.67
C GLN A 140 -18.78 0.67 3.71
N GLY A 141 -19.44 0.25 4.79
CA GLY A 141 -20.00 -1.09 4.96
C GLY A 141 -18.98 -2.23 5.12
N ASN A 142 -17.69 -1.96 4.94
CA ASN A 142 -16.63 -2.97 4.95
C ASN A 142 -15.38 -2.53 5.74
N PRO A 143 -15.50 -2.06 6.99
CA PRO A 143 -14.34 -1.72 7.80
C PRO A 143 -13.48 -2.97 8.03
N ILE A 144 -12.17 -2.83 7.86
CA ILE A 144 -11.18 -3.88 8.11
C ILE A 144 -10.27 -3.41 9.23
N TYR A 145 -10.09 -4.22 10.29
CA TYR A 145 -9.11 -3.90 11.32
C TYR A 145 -7.70 -3.77 10.71
N PRO A 146 -6.89 -2.80 11.15
CA PRO A 146 -5.60 -2.50 10.50
C PRO A 146 -4.64 -3.71 10.48
N ALA A 147 -4.57 -4.48 11.57
CA ALA A 147 -3.76 -5.69 11.62
C ALA A 147 -4.24 -6.77 10.62
N VAL A 148 -5.57 -6.92 10.47
CA VAL A 148 -6.17 -7.83 9.50
C VAL A 148 -5.89 -7.37 8.07
N TYR A 149 -6.02 -6.07 7.81
CA TYR A 149 -5.72 -5.47 6.51
C TYR A 149 -4.28 -5.76 6.09
N ALA A 150 -3.29 -5.68 6.99
CA ALA A 150 -1.89 -5.98 6.68
C ALA A 150 -1.69 -7.41 6.13
N HIS A 151 -2.40 -8.40 6.68
CA HIS A 151 -2.31 -9.79 6.23
C HIS A 151 -2.97 -9.99 4.86
N VAL A 152 -4.18 -9.45 4.66
CA VAL A 152 -4.90 -9.56 3.38
C VAL A 152 -4.17 -8.77 2.28
N TYR A 153 -3.63 -7.59 2.61
CA TYR A 153 -2.79 -6.80 1.72
C TYR A 153 -1.57 -7.60 1.26
N HIS A 154 -0.84 -8.25 2.18
CA HIS A 154 0.32 -9.08 1.84
C HIS A 154 -0.05 -10.18 0.84
N GLU A 155 -1.13 -10.92 1.12
CA GLU A 155 -1.59 -12.01 0.27
C GLU A 155 -1.88 -11.53 -1.16
N TYR A 156 -2.70 -10.48 -1.30
CA TYR A 156 -3.11 -10.02 -2.62
C TYR A 156 -2.02 -9.21 -3.33
N TYR A 157 -1.14 -8.51 -2.60
CA TYR A 157 0.07 -7.88 -3.16
C TYR A 157 0.93 -8.95 -3.86
N HIS A 158 1.27 -10.03 -3.16
CA HIS A 158 2.12 -11.08 -3.72
C HIS A 158 1.39 -11.90 -4.80
N TYR A 159 0.08 -12.09 -4.67
CA TYR A 159 -0.71 -12.73 -5.70
C TYR A 159 -0.67 -11.93 -7.02
N ILE A 160 -0.98 -10.63 -6.97
CA ILE A 160 -0.99 -9.78 -8.17
C ILE A 160 0.42 -9.63 -8.74
N LYS A 161 1.44 -9.32 -7.92
CA LYS A 161 2.84 -9.21 -8.38
C LYS A 161 3.39 -10.53 -8.95
N GLY A 162 2.89 -11.67 -8.47
CA GLY A 162 3.24 -12.99 -9.01
C GLY A 162 2.63 -13.28 -10.39
N LEU A 163 1.47 -12.69 -10.69
CA LEU A 163 0.81 -12.77 -11.99
C LEU A 163 1.39 -11.76 -12.99
N ASP A 164 1.61 -10.53 -12.52
CA ASP A 164 2.16 -9.42 -13.27
C ASP A 164 3.17 -8.64 -12.41
N PRO A 165 4.48 -8.85 -12.62
CA PRO A 165 5.54 -8.12 -11.91
C PRO A 165 5.55 -6.61 -12.17
N THR A 166 4.88 -6.14 -13.24
CA THR A 166 4.83 -4.72 -13.64
C THR A 166 3.63 -3.97 -13.06
N ALA A 167 2.64 -4.67 -12.49
CA ALA A 167 1.48 -4.08 -11.85
C ALA A 167 1.91 -3.07 -10.77
N LEU A 168 1.19 -1.96 -10.64
CA LEU A 168 1.36 -1.00 -9.55
C LEU A 168 0.34 -1.30 -8.44
N ILE A 169 0.76 -1.32 -7.18
CA ILE A 169 -0.13 -1.59 -6.04
C ILE A 169 -0.22 -0.37 -5.13
N ALA A 170 -1.45 0.10 -4.93
CA ALA A 170 -1.78 1.13 -3.95
C ALA A 170 -2.40 0.53 -2.69
N ASN A 171 -2.23 1.19 -1.53
CA ASN A 171 -3.06 0.86 -0.37
C ASN A 171 -4.53 1.21 -0.62
N GLY A 172 -5.44 0.66 0.18
CA GLY A 172 -6.80 1.14 0.25
C GLY A 172 -6.82 2.57 0.78
N GLY A 173 -7.46 3.47 0.03
CA GLY A 173 -7.48 4.89 0.35
C GLY A 173 -8.11 5.13 1.72
N ILE A 174 -7.38 5.72 2.67
CA ILE A 174 -7.97 6.14 3.94
C ILE A 174 -8.86 7.37 3.74
N VAL A 175 -9.89 7.55 4.57
CA VAL A 175 -10.90 8.61 4.38
C VAL A 175 -10.30 10.03 4.41
N GLN A 176 -9.32 10.27 5.28
CA GLN A 176 -8.71 11.59 5.48
C GLN A 176 -7.38 11.48 6.24
N PRO A 177 -6.42 12.38 5.99
CA PRO A 177 -5.08 12.34 6.60
C PRO A 177 -5.07 12.97 8.01
N THR A 178 -5.89 12.47 8.92
CA THR A 178 -5.89 12.90 10.32
C THR A 178 -4.96 12.03 11.17
N PRO A 179 -4.50 12.51 12.35
CA PRO A 179 -3.69 11.69 13.25
C PRO A 179 -4.32 10.33 13.58
N CYS A 180 -5.65 10.27 13.76
CA CYS A 180 -6.36 9.03 14.08
C CYS A 180 -6.30 7.99 12.95
N ARG A 181 -6.26 8.42 11.69
CA ARG A 181 -6.22 7.54 10.51
C ARG A 181 -4.80 7.24 10.04
N LEU A 182 -3.86 8.13 10.34
CA LEU A 182 -2.44 7.81 10.22
C LEU A 182 -2.05 6.71 11.22
N GLU A 183 -2.61 6.71 12.44
CA GLU A 183 -2.44 5.59 13.39
C GLU A 183 -2.94 4.26 12.82
N TYR A 184 -4.05 4.26 12.06
CA TYR A 184 -4.51 3.04 11.34
C TYR A 184 -3.41 2.52 10.40
N LEU A 185 -2.78 3.40 9.62
CA LEU A 185 -1.68 3.02 8.72
C LEU A 185 -0.41 2.63 9.47
N ASP A 186 -0.11 3.24 10.61
CA ASP A 186 1.01 2.85 11.46
C ASP A 186 0.83 1.42 11.99
N ILE A 187 -0.38 1.06 12.45
CA ILE A 187 -0.69 -0.32 12.88
C ILE A 187 -0.58 -1.29 11.69
N VAL A 188 -1.04 -0.93 10.50
CA VAL A 188 -0.87 -1.74 9.28
C VAL A 188 0.63 -1.98 9.01
N TRP A 189 1.42 -0.91 9.02
CA TRP A 189 2.86 -0.95 8.74
C TRP A 189 3.63 -1.81 9.74
N ASP A 190 3.38 -1.61 11.04
CA ASP A 190 4.01 -2.36 12.12
C ASP A 190 3.61 -3.82 12.10
N THR A 191 2.33 -4.12 11.88
CA THR A 191 1.84 -5.50 11.75
C THR A 191 2.52 -6.21 10.60
N TYR A 192 2.64 -5.54 9.44
CA TYR A 192 3.30 -6.10 8.27
C TYR A 192 4.78 -6.41 8.56
N TYR A 193 5.49 -5.47 9.19
CA TYR A 193 6.89 -5.66 9.56
C TYR A 193 7.08 -6.82 10.55
N GLN A 194 6.23 -6.91 11.57
CA GLN A 194 6.29 -7.99 12.56
C GLN A 194 5.98 -9.36 11.94
N ALA A 195 5.00 -9.43 11.04
CA ALA A 195 4.56 -10.68 10.42
C ALA A 195 5.54 -11.19 9.34
N TYR A 196 6.12 -10.28 8.55
CA TYR A 196 6.85 -10.63 7.33
C TYR A 196 8.32 -10.18 7.32
N ASN A 197 8.78 -9.53 8.39
CA ASN A 197 10.16 -9.07 8.58
C ASN A 197 10.67 -8.17 7.43
N THR A 198 9.76 -7.38 6.85
CA THR A 198 10.03 -6.36 5.84
C THR A 198 9.00 -5.25 5.93
N THR A 199 9.33 -4.06 5.47
CA THR A 199 8.35 -2.95 5.36
C THR A 199 7.27 -3.29 4.35
N MET A 200 6.04 -2.83 4.58
CA MET A 200 4.94 -2.99 3.62
C MET A 200 5.33 -2.37 2.27
N PRO A 201 5.42 -3.15 1.18
CA PRO A 201 5.73 -2.61 -0.13
C PRO A 201 4.50 -1.86 -0.65
N VAL A 202 4.67 -0.62 -1.09
CA VAL A 202 3.59 0.21 -1.65
C VAL A 202 4.17 0.99 -2.83
N ASP A 203 3.55 0.91 -4.00
CA ASP A 203 4.00 1.65 -5.19
C ASP A 203 3.37 3.06 -5.21
N VAL A 204 2.11 3.17 -4.80
CA VAL A 204 1.34 4.44 -4.76
C VAL A 204 0.59 4.55 -3.44
N TRP A 205 0.76 5.66 -2.72
CA TRP A 205 -0.06 5.94 -1.54
C TRP A 205 -1.38 6.59 -1.97
N ASN A 206 -2.49 5.93 -1.66
CA ASN A 206 -3.84 6.44 -1.87
C ASN A 206 -4.40 6.97 -0.55
N ILE A 207 -4.88 8.21 -0.56
CA ILE A 207 -5.44 8.92 0.59
C ILE A 207 -6.55 9.82 0.05
N HIS A 208 -7.76 9.67 0.57
CA HIS A 208 -8.80 10.67 0.36
C HIS A 208 -8.53 11.89 1.25
N ALA A 209 -8.96 13.08 0.82
CA ALA A 209 -8.67 14.34 1.50
C ALA A 209 -9.94 15.04 1.97
N PHE A 210 -10.86 14.30 2.58
CA PHE A 210 -12.08 14.90 3.14
C PHE A 210 -11.80 15.64 4.46
N ILE A 211 -12.74 16.51 4.85
CA ILE A 211 -12.73 17.22 6.15
C ILE A 211 -14.00 16.82 6.91
N LEU A 212 -14.08 15.55 7.28
CA LEU A 212 -15.22 14.97 8.00
C LEU A 212 -14.94 14.90 9.50
N ARG A 213 -16.03 14.85 10.26
CA ARG A 213 -16.00 14.74 11.71
C ARG A 213 -15.57 13.35 12.17
N GLU A 214 -14.64 13.30 13.12
CA GLU A 214 -14.11 12.06 13.72
C GLU A 214 -14.57 11.91 15.16
N VAL A 215 -15.81 11.45 15.33
CA VAL A 215 -16.37 11.11 16.64
C VAL A 215 -16.95 9.72 16.52
N TYR A 216 -16.51 8.79 17.38
CA TYR A 216 -16.94 7.40 17.35
C TYR A 216 -18.46 7.30 17.28
N ASN A 217 -18.95 6.52 16.30
CA ASN A 217 -20.37 6.25 16.08
C ASN A 217 -21.23 7.52 15.91
N SER A 218 -20.70 8.55 15.24
CA SER A 218 -21.39 9.80 14.90
C SER A 218 -21.20 10.18 13.44
N TRP A 219 -22.07 11.05 12.91
CA TRP A 219 -22.00 11.52 11.53
C TRP A 219 -20.60 12.05 11.16
N GLY A 220 -20.23 11.89 9.88
CA GLY A 220 -18.90 12.20 9.37
C GLY A 220 -18.15 10.91 9.02
N ALA A 221 -16.87 10.83 9.42
CA ALA A 221 -16.02 9.68 9.16
C ALA A 221 -15.96 8.67 10.32
N SER A 222 -16.50 9.03 11.50
CA SER A 222 -16.26 8.30 12.76
C SER A 222 -14.75 8.17 13.07
N THR A 223 -14.39 7.53 14.17
CA THR A 223 -13.04 6.97 14.34
C THR A 223 -12.98 5.59 13.67
N PRO A 224 -11.84 5.18 13.08
CA PRO A 224 -11.59 3.84 12.57
C PRO A 224 -11.80 2.73 13.61
#